data_AF-A0A0P6VEJ2-F1
#
_entry.id   AF-A0A0P6VEJ2-F1
#
_cell.length_a   1.000
_cell.length_b   1.000
_cell.length_c   1.000
_cell.angle_alpha   90.00
_cell.angle_beta   90.00
_cell.angle_gamma   90.00
#
_symmetry.space_group_name_H-M   'P 1'
#
loop_
_entity.id
_entity.type
_entity.pdbx_description
1 polymer ?
#
loop_
_entity_poly.entity_id
_entity_poly.type
_entity_poly.pdbx_seq_one_letter_code
_entity_poly.pdbx_strand_id
1 'polypeptide(L)'
;MIERRFVLFVAASGVAAVANFSSRIAFNQFIGYVPAIVLAYLVGMVTAFLLNRSYVFKDANKQLAKQIFWFVAVNALALLQTLVISLVLSHYVFLWIGLIFYPETFAHALGIIAPAIASYFGHKHLTFSKSGEYHK
;
A
#
# COMPACT_ATOMS: atom_id res chain seq x y z
N MET A 1 22.82 6.66 -10.24
CA MET A 1 22.96 6.78 -8.77
C MET A 1 21.56 6.77 -8.18
N ILE A 2 21.24 5.86 -7.25
CA ILE A 2 19.92 5.85 -6.60
C ILE A 2 19.84 7.07 -5.68
N GLU A 3 18.82 7.90 -5.85
CA GLU A 3 18.63 9.11 -5.04
C GLU A 3 18.37 8.72 -3.57
N ARG A 4 19.12 9.30 -2.62
CA ARG A 4 19.00 8.98 -1.17
C ARG A 4 17.56 9.06 -0.65
N ARG A 5 16.76 9.98 -1.18
CA ARG A 5 15.34 10.16 -0.85
C ARG A 5 14.48 8.97 -1.27
N PHE A 6 14.79 8.36 -2.42
CA PHE A 6 14.11 7.15 -2.90
C PHE A 6 14.38 5.95 -1.98
N VAL A 7 15.62 5.77 -1.52
CA VAL A 7 15.95 4.68 -0.56
C VAL A 7 15.17 4.84 0.74
N LEU A 8 15.15 6.06 1.30
CA LEU A 8 14.40 6.36 2.52
C LEU A 8 12.89 6.16 2.33
N PHE A 9 12.36 6.52 1.17
CA PHE A 9 10.95 6.30 0.83
C PHE A 9 10.60 4.80 0.76
N VAL A 10 11.44 3.99 0.12
CA VAL A 10 11.25 2.53 0.05
C VAL A 10 11.34 1.90 1.45
N ALA A 11 12.32 2.32 2.25
CA ALA A 11 12.46 1.86 3.63
C ALA A 11 11.22 2.22 4.49
N ALA A 12 10.75 3.47 4.42
CA ALA A 12 9.56 3.92 5.15
C ALA A 12 8.30 3.16 4.73
N SER A 13 8.15 2.92 3.42
CA SER A 13 7.04 2.12 2.87
C SER A 13 7.10 0.67 3.33
N GLY A 14 8.30 0.07 3.39
CA GLY A 14 8.52 -1.27 3.91
C GLY A 14 8.14 -1.40 5.39
N VAL A 15 8.56 -0.44 6.23
CA VAL A 15 8.18 -0.42 7.66
C VAL A 15 6.66 -0.30 7.82
N ALA A 16 6.03 0.58 7.05
CA ALA A 16 4.57 0.73 7.07
C ALA A 16 3.83 -0.54 6.62
N ALA A 17 4.35 -1.25 5.62
CA ALA A 17 3.79 -2.52 5.16
C ALA A 17 3.90 -3.61 6.24
N VAL A 18 5.04 -3.70 6.94
CA VAL A 18 5.23 -4.61 8.07
C VAL A 18 4.29 -4.26 9.23
N ALA A 19 4.15 -2.98 9.57
CA ALA A 19 3.23 -2.53 10.60
C ALA A 19 1.76 -2.87 10.26
N ASN A 20 1.36 -2.68 9.01
CA ASN A 20 0.04 -3.10 8.51
C ASN A 20 -0.12 -4.62 8.63
N PHE A 21 0.79 -5.41 8.07
CA PHE A 21 0.65 -6.86 8.05
C PHE A 21 0.62 -7.47 9.47
N SER A 22 1.54 -7.05 10.34
CA SER A 22 1.61 -7.53 11.72
C SER A 22 0.41 -7.12 12.56
N SER A 23 -0.05 -5.86 12.43
CA SER A 23 -1.26 -5.41 13.14
C SER A 23 -2.51 -6.13 12.66
N ARG A 24 -2.61 -6.52 11.38
CA ARG A 24 -3.72 -7.37 10.89
C ARG A 24 -3.77 -8.71 11.61
N ILE A 25 -2.61 -9.36 11.79
CA ILE A 25 -2.52 -10.64 12.51
C ILE A 25 -2.98 -10.47 13.98
N ALA A 26 -2.57 -9.37 14.63
CA ALA A 26 -2.97 -9.05 15.98
C ALA A 26 -4.48 -8.73 16.09
N PHE A 27 -5.02 -7.92 15.19
CA PHE A 27 -6.45 -7.58 15.17
C PHE A 27 -7.33 -8.79 14.89
N ASN A 28 -6.91 -9.72 14.03
CA ASN A 28 -7.66 -10.95 13.76
C ASN A 28 -7.86 -11.85 15.01
N GLN A 29 -7.11 -11.62 16.10
CA GLN A 29 -7.34 -12.32 17.36
C GLN A 29 -8.58 -11.82 18.10
N PHE A 30 -9.05 -10.61 17.79
CA PHE A 30 -10.13 -9.94 18.50
C PHE A 30 -11.35 -9.65 17.61
N ILE A 31 -11.14 -9.45 16.32
CA ILE A 31 -12.17 -9.06 15.35
C ILE A 31 -12.04 -9.85 14.04
N GLY A 32 -13.09 -9.82 13.22
CA GLY A 32 -13.10 -10.53 11.94
C GLY A 32 -12.15 -9.97 10.89
N TYR A 33 -11.95 -10.75 9.82
CA TYR A 33 -10.97 -10.49 8.76
C TYR A 33 -11.08 -9.10 8.11
N VAL A 34 -12.28 -8.71 7.67
CA VAL A 34 -12.50 -7.43 6.99
C VAL A 34 -12.18 -6.23 7.89
N PRO A 35 -12.77 -6.08 9.09
CA PRO A 35 -12.44 -4.95 9.96
C PRO A 35 -10.98 -4.98 10.43
N ALA A 36 -10.35 -6.17 10.57
CA ALA A 36 -8.92 -6.28 10.86
C ALA A 36 -8.04 -5.69 9.75
N ILE A 37 -8.36 -5.95 8.47
CA ILE A 37 -7.66 -5.35 7.32
C ILE A 37 -7.76 -3.82 7.36
N VAL A 38 -8.96 -3.29 7.62
CA VAL A 38 -9.19 -1.83 7.65
C VAL A 38 -8.36 -1.17 8.75
N LEU A 39 -8.43 -1.68 9.98
CA LEU A 39 -7.67 -1.12 11.11
C LEU A 39 -6.16 -1.25 10.90
N ALA A 40 -5.70 -2.39 10.39
CA ALA A 40 -4.30 -2.61 10.06
C ALA A 40 -3.78 -1.64 8.99
N TYR A 41 -4.61 -1.34 7.99
CA TYR A 41 -4.27 -0.36 6.97
C TYR A 41 -4.13 1.05 7.54
N LEU A 42 -5.00 1.44 8.48
CA LEU A 42 -4.86 2.71 9.19
C LEU A 42 -3.54 2.79 9.97
N VAL A 43 -3.15 1.71 10.66
CA VAL A 43 -1.85 1.63 11.35
C VAL A 43 -0.69 1.82 10.37
N GLY A 44 -0.72 1.13 9.23
CA GLY A 44 0.27 1.28 8.17
C GLY A 44 0.32 2.71 7.61
N MET A 45 -0.83 3.30 7.34
CA MET A 45 -0.95 4.67 6.82
C MET A 45 -0.36 5.70 7.79
N VAL A 46 -0.69 5.60 9.08
CA VAL A 46 -0.15 6.48 10.12
C VAL A 46 1.37 6.31 10.22
N THR A 47 1.86 5.06 10.21
CA THR A 47 3.29 4.76 10.23
C THR A 47 4.01 5.37 9.04
N ALA A 48 3.48 5.20 7.81
CA ALA A 48 4.03 5.77 6.60
C ALA A 48 4.06 7.30 6.64
N PHE A 49 2.98 7.92 7.14
CA PHE A 49 2.88 9.38 7.24
C PHE A 49 3.92 9.93 8.22
N LEU A 50 4.05 9.34 9.41
CA LEU A 50 5.01 9.78 10.42
C LEU A 50 6.46 9.63 9.93
N LEU A 51 6.79 8.51 9.28
CA LEU A 51 8.13 8.27 8.72
C LEU A 51 8.43 9.24 7.58
N ASN A 52 7.53 9.38 6.60
CA ASN A 52 7.74 10.31 5.49
C ASN A 52 7.82 11.76 5.97
N ARG A 53 7.02 12.16 6.96
CA ARG A 53 7.08 13.50 7.54
C ARG A 53 8.41 13.77 8.24
N SER A 54 8.93 12.83 9.02
CA SER A 54 10.20 13.00 9.75
C SER A 54 11.43 12.99 8.84
N TYR A 55 11.43 12.17 7.79
CA TYR A 55 12.63 11.89 6.98
C TYR A 55 12.62 12.52 5.57
N VAL A 56 11.45 12.74 4.96
CA VAL A 56 11.35 13.11 3.54
C VAL A 56 10.88 14.56 3.34
N PHE A 57 9.96 15.06 4.16
CA PHE A 57 9.28 16.35 3.93
C PHE A 57 9.67 17.46 4.92
N LYS A 58 10.97 17.76 5.05
CA LYS A 58 11.43 18.88 5.91
C LYS A 58 11.07 20.28 5.37
N ASP A 59 10.81 20.43 4.07
CA ASP A 59 10.65 21.74 3.39
C ASP A 59 9.34 21.87 2.56
N ALA A 60 8.20 21.37 3.07
CA ALA A 60 6.94 21.38 2.30
C ALA A 60 6.25 22.76 2.31
N ASN A 61 6.75 23.71 1.51
CA ASN A 61 6.20 25.07 1.32
C ASN A 61 4.98 25.13 0.36
N LYS A 62 4.16 24.07 0.30
CA LYS A 62 2.92 24.01 -0.51
C LYS A 62 1.71 23.73 0.38
N GLN A 63 0.53 24.22 -0.02
CA GLN A 63 -0.77 24.05 0.68
C GLN A 63 -0.93 22.63 1.26
N LEU A 64 -0.71 22.53 2.58
CA LEU A 64 -0.74 21.28 3.35
C LEU A 64 -2.04 20.50 3.14
N ALA A 65 -3.18 21.21 3.06
CA ALA A 65 -4.49 20.61 2.85
C ALA A 65 -4.59 19.82 1.53
N LYS A 66 -4.02 20.33 0.44
CA LYS A 66 -4.03 19.65 -0.86
C LYS A 66 -3.19 18.37 -0.82
N GLN A 67 -2.05 18.40 -0.12
CA GLN A 67 -1.20 17.22 0.05
C GLN A 67 -1.90 16.14 0.88
N ILE A 68 -2.54 16.53 1.99
CA ILE A 68 -3.31 15.60 2.83
C ILE A 68 -4.45 14.98 2.04
N PHE A 69 -5.22 15.78 1.30
CA PHE A 69 -6.34 15.28 0.50
C PHE A 69 -5.89 14.20 -0.50
N TRP A 70 -4.86 14.48 -1.30
CA TRP A 70 -4.35 13.51 -2.28
C TRP A 70 -3.73 12.28 -1.60
N PHE A 71 -3.04 12.46 -0.47
CA PHE A 71 -2.50 11.35 0.31
C PHE A 71 -3.62 10.42 0.78
N VAL A 72 -4.69 10.96 1.35
CA VAL A 72 -5.86 10.18 1.81
C VAL A 72 -6.56 9.50 0.64
N ALA A 73 -6.78 10.21 -0.47
CA ALA A 73 -7.47 9.65 -1.64
C ALA A 73 -6.73 8.45 -2.25
N VAL A 74 -5.42 8.57 -2.45
CA VAL A 74 -4.59 7.46 -2.97
C VAL A 74 -4.57 6.28 -2.00
N ASN A 75 -4.46 6.56 -0.70
CA ASN A 75 -4.50 5.52 0.33
C ASN A 75 -5.86 4.83 0.44
N ALA A 76 -6.97 5.56 0.27
CA ALA A 76 -8.31 4.98 0.26
C ALA A 76 -8.48 4.02 -0.92
N LEU A 77 -8.00 4.40 -2.11
CA LEU A 77 -7.97 3.52 -3.29
C LEU A 77 -7.11 2.27 -3.05
N ALA A 78 -5.94 2.42 -2.44
CA ALA A 78 -5.07 1.29 -2.12
C ALA A 78 -5.65 0.37 -1.04
N LEU A 79 -6.36 0.91 -0.04
CA LEU A 79 -7.12 0.13 0.92
C LEU A 79 -8.23 -0.68 0.22
N LEU A 80 -9.01 -0.04 -0.66
CA LEU A 80 -10.07 -0.72 -1.41
C LEU A 80 -9.50 -1.86 -2.26
N GLN A 81 -8.40 -1.63 -2.98
CA GLN A 81 -7.71 -2.68 -3.74
C GLN A 81 -7.23 -3.82 -2.83
N THR A 82 -6.60 -3.48 -1.70
CA THR A 82 -6.15 -4.47 -0.71
C THR A 82 -7.31 -5.32 -0.23
N LEU A 83 -8.44 -4.71 0.13
CA LEU A 83 -9.65 -5.42 0.59
C LEU A 83 -10.22 -6.34 -0.47
N VAL A 84 -10.45 -5.82 -1.68
CA VAL A 84 -11.04 -6.60 -2.79
C VAL A 84 -10.16 -7.80 -3.11
N ILE A 85 -8.85 -7.60 -3.26
CA ILE A 85 -7.91 -8.68 -3.58
C ILE A 85 -7.84 -9.69 -2.43
N SER A 86 -7.81 -9.22 -1.18
CA SER A 86 -7.79 -10.07 0.00
C SER A 86 -9.04 -10.94 0.10
N LEU A 87 -10.22 -10.40 -0.21
CA LEU A 87 -11.48 -11.13 -0.21
C LEU A 87 -11.57 -12.13 -1.36
N VAL A 88 -11.26 -11.68 -2.59
CA VAL A 88 -11.28 -12.54 -3.78
C VAL A 88 -10.34 -13.73 -3.62
N LEU A 89 -9.12 -13.49 -3.13
CA LEU A 89 -8.16 -14.57 -2.92
C LEU A 89 -8.62 -15.53 -1.83
N SER A 90 -8.99 -15.03 -0.65
CA SER A 90 -9.35 -15.89 0.49
C SER A 90 -10.64 -16.69 0.28
N HIS A 91 -11.67 -16.08 -0.32
CA HIS A 91 -13.01 -16.68 -0.42
C HIS A 91 -13.28 -17.37 -1.75
N TYR A 92 -12.47 -17.15 -2.78
CA TYR A 92 -12.66 -17.77 -4.09
C TYR A 92 -11.40 -18.49 -4.54
N VAL A 93 -10.33 -17.77 -4.85
CA VAL A 93 -9.16 -18.37 -5.51
C VAL A 93 -8.52 -19.47 -4.67
N PHE A 94 -8.33 -19.24 -3.38
CA PHE A 94 -7.71 -20.21 -2.47
C PHE A 94 -8.58 -21.43 -2.20
N LEU A 95 -9.91 -21.28 -2.18
CA LEU A 95 -10.83 -22.42 -2.12
C LEU A 95 -10.69 -23.29 -3.38
N TRP A 96 -10.59 -22.67 -4.55
CA TRP A 96 -10.49 -23.39 -5.83
C TRP A 96 -9.19 -24.18 -5.99
N ILE A 97 -8.08 -23.66 -5.47
CA ILE A 97 -6.78 -24.36 -5.51
C ILE A 97 -6.51 -25.24 -4.29
N GLY A 98 -7.45 -25.34 -3.35
CA GLY A 98 -7.32 -26.14 -2.13
C GLY A 98 -6.33 -25.59 -1.10
N LEU A 99 -6.02 -24.29 -1.14
CA LEU A 99 -5.14 -23.65 -0.17
C LEU A 99 -5.90 -23.41 1.14
N ILE A 100 -5.70 -24.31 2.10
CA ILE A 100 -6.33 -24.28 3.43
C ILE A 100 -5.41 -23.73 4.54
N PHE A 101 -4.11 -23.58 4.27
CA PHE A 101 -3.13 -23.13 5.24
C PHE A 101 -3.08 -21.59 5.27
N TYR A 102 -3.65 -20.99 6.31
CA TYR A 102 -3.73 -19.54 6.52
C TYR A 102 -4.16 -18.72 5.29
N PRO A 103 -5.29 -19.05 4.63
CA PRO A 103 -5.71 -18.42 3.37
C PRO A 103 -5.85 -16.90 3.49
N GLU A 104 -6.46 -16.42 4.58
CA GLU A 104 -6.56 -15.00 4.90
C GLU A 104 -5.21 -14.31 5.02
N THR A 105 -4.20 -15.02 5.54
CA THR A 105 -2.89 -14.40 5.75
C THR A 105 -2.16 -14.17 4.44
N PHE A 106 -2.14 -15.18 3.57
CA PHE A 106 -1.58 -15.04 2.23
C PHE A 106 -2.37 -14.07 1.36
N ALA A 107 -3.69 -14.07 1.48
CA ALA A 107 -4.55 -13.21 0.68
C ALA A 107 -4.29 -11.73 0.98
N HIS A 108 -4.17 -11.35 2.25
CA HIS A 108 -3.83 -9.97 2.60
C HIS A 108 -2.36 -9.62 2.37
N ALA A 109 -1.42 -10.58 2.44
CA ALA A 109 -0.05 -10.32 1.99
C ALA A 109 -0.02 -9.91 0.50
N LEU A 110 -0.72 -10.67 -0.35
CA LEU A 110 -0.86 -10.35 -1.78
C LEU A 110 -1.68 -9.07 -2.01
N GLY A 111 -2.70 -8.85 -1.17
CA GLY A 111 -3.48 -7.62 -1.15
C GLY A 111 -2.63 -6.36 -0.90
N ILE A 112 -1.64 -6.42 0.00
CA ILE A 112 -0.71 -5.31 0.25
C ILE A 112 0.22 -5.07 -0.96
N ILE A 113 0.67 -6.14 -1.61
CA ILE A 113 1.65 -6.07 -2.70
C ILE A 113 1.01 -5.53 -3.99
N ALA A 114 -0.23 -5.89 -4.28
CA ALA A 114 -0.88 -5.59 -5.55
C ALA A 114 -1.01 -4.08 -5.87
N PRO A 115 -1.43 -3.19 -4.95
CA PRO A 115 -1.46 -1.75 -5.19
C PRO A 115 -0.08 -1.17 -5.54
N ALA A 116 1.00 -1.69 -4.92
CA ALA A 116 2.36 -1.26 -5.22
C ALA A 116 2.78 -1.64 -6.64
N ILE A 117 2.44 -2.87 -7.07
CA ILE A 117 2.66 -3.33 -8.45
C ILE A 117 1.83 -2.51 -9.45
N ALA A 118 0.54 -2.30 -9.15
CA ALA A 118 -0.36 -1.51 -9.98
C ALA A 118 0.14 -0.06 -10.13
N SER A 119 0.63 0.54 -9.05
CA SER A 119 1.25 1.87 -9.07
C SER A 119 2.50 1.89 -9.96
N TYR A 120 3.41 0.91 -9.82
CA TYR A 120 4.60 0.81 -10.67
C TYR A 120 4.26 0.71 -12.16
N PHE A 121 3.33 -0.17 -12.53
CA PHE A 121 2.91 -0.32 -13.92
C PHE A 121 2.12 0.89 -14.42
N GLY A 122 1.31 1.53 -13.58
CA GLY A 122 0.61 2.77 -13.92
C GLY A 122 1.60 3.87 -14.31
N HIS A 123 2.63 4.08 -13.50
CA HIS A 123 3.69 5.03 -13.83
C HIS A 123 4.51 4.60 -15.06
N LYS A 124 4.80 3.30 -15.21
CA LYS A 124 5.52 2.76 -16.38
C LYS A 124 4.79 3.03 -17.70
N HIS A 125 3.47 2.85 -17.76
CA HIS A 125 2.71 2.97 -19.01
C HIS A 125 2.19 4.39 -19.28
N LEU A 126 1.87 5.18 -18.24
CA LEU A 126 1.31 6.53 -18.41
C LEU A 126 2.39 7.62 -18.42
N THR A 127 3.44 7.48 -17.61
CA THR A 127 4.46 8.52 -17.45
C THR A 127 5.63 8.34 -18.41
N PHE A 128 6.08 7.10 -18.68
CA PHE A 128 7.22 6.87 -19.57
C PHE A 128 6.86 6.75 -21.06
N SER A 129 5.59 6.48 -21.40
CA SER A 129 5.14 6.43 -22.81
C SER A 129 5.10 7.82 -23.48
N LYS A 130 5.14 8.91 -22.72
CA LYS A 130 5.23 10.29 -23.26
C LYS A 130 6.66 10.80 -23.49
N SER A 131 7.68 9.96 -23.37
CA SER A 131 9.09 10.32 -23.66
C SER A 131 9.56 9.94 -25.07
N GLY A 132 8.63 9.73 -26.02
CA GLY A 132 8.91 9.33 -27.40
C GLY A 132 8.78 10.43 -28.48
N GLU A 133 8.34 11.65 -28.14
CA GLU A 133 8.19 12.75 -29.12
C GLU A 133 8.95 14.00 -28.69
N TYR A 134 10.28 13.98 -28.73
CA TYR A 134 11.10 15.21 -28.75
C TYR A 134 12.42 14.99 -29.51
N HIS A 135 12.35 14.37 -30.69
CA HIS A 135 13.38 14.45 -31.73
C HIS A 135 12.73 14.23 -33.11
N LYS A 136 12.12 15.29 -33.65
CA LYS A 136 12.05 15.55 -35.09
C LYS A 136 12.26 17.04 -35.30
#